data_AF-A0A6G2J486-F1
#
_entry.id   AF-A0A6G2J486-F1
#
_cell.length_a   1.000
_cell.length_b   1.000
_cell.length_c   1.000
_cell.angle_alpha   90.00
_cell.angle_beta   90.00
_cell.angle_gamma   90.00
#
_symmetry.space_group_name_H-M   'P 1'
#
loop_
_entity.id
_entity.type
_entity.pdbx_description
1 polymer ?
#
loop_
_entity_poly.entity_id
_entity_poly.type
_entity_poly.pdbx_seq_one_letter_code
_entity_poly.pdbx_strand_id
1 'polypeptide(L)'
;LVRCTKDASIYRISGSDVALFIKSPFSLYCKNFVDHSEMDPYDYSQDLFTRHGHDYEDRLLNKKYPDVPHKKHIRKKQTYHTQRNPDKTRARNLQKALRRMYDGVESLLEPQLCFLPWGMHGSPDILERRVGESDFGEYHYIIKEIKSSRKIKRGHIMQAAFYNMMLGEIQGHIPDIFHLLNGAGDDMEYSYELYREDLADILTKIIKIKEGFMPPALYGRGIFPWSNYCDKTAMHNDDLSLISRMEDSTRRTLEQNGINTITKLLNYNAEGLIKLKIKPEIAYYCITKATALKTGDVVGFRDAAPISSTANAIFLRLDEGLNGEPYMLGMLIRNKESEEYLPFVVEGPGQHHKLLSKFLLRLKDISDFEIYYWGSDGETPITKLAQKQDDTDIQVPMINLQSLANGTVAFPTYRDRLKLVSEWVGFKWSDADAEWGKGVLMYTRYIQDVTRRACLDYIVTYNRDSCLAMAAILDWLIKHGYLRRA
;
A
#
# COMPACT_ATOMS: atom_id res chain seq x y z
N LEU A 1 -34.43 -10.72 13.83
CA LEU A 1 -33.44 -11.20 14.84
C LEU A 1 -33.23 -12.71 14.76
N VAL A 2 -34.25 -13.55 15.03
CA VAL A 2 -34.10 -15.02 15.01
C VAL A 2 -33.49 -15.53 13.70
N ARG A 3 -34.01 -15.07 12.54
CA ARG A 3 -33.47 -15.36 11.20
C ARG A 3 -31.97 -15.08 11.09
N CYS A 4 -31.48 -14.03 11.72
CA CYS A 4 -30.10 -13.57 11.60
C CYS A 4 -29.14 -14.27 12.58
N THR A 5 -29.65 -15.00 13.58
CA THR A 5 -28.82 -15.52 14.69
C THR A 5 -28.93 -17.02 14.93
N LYS A 6 -29.98 -17.68 14.43
CA LYS A 6 -30.16 -19.13 14.54
C LYS A 6 -29.22 -19.85 13.56
N ASP A 7 -28.94 -21.13 13.81
CA ASP A 7 -28.23 -22.02 12.88
C ASP A 7 -26.87 -21.46 12.43
N ALA A 8 -26.14 -20.90 13.40
CA ALA A 8 -24.90 -20.18 13.13
C ALA A 8 -23.84 -21.10 12.47
N SER A 9 -23.22 -20.62 11.39
CA SER A 9 -22.08 -21.26 10.76
C SER A 9 -20.94 -21.49 11.76
N ILE A 10 -20.04 -22.42 11.46
CA ILE A 10 -18.79 -22.58 12.23
C ILE A 10 -17.73 -21.53 11.84
N TYR A 11 -17.86 -20.93 10.65
CA TYR A 11 -16.92 -19.93 10.15
C TYR A 11 -17.39 -18.51 10.48
N ARG A 12 -16.46 -17.58 10.67
CA ARG A 12 -16.76 -16.16 10.81
C ARG A 12 -16.04 -15.37 9.72
N ILE A 13 -16.81 -14.58 8.96
CA ILE A 13 -16.33 -13.74 7.86
C ILE A 13 -16.77 -12.31 8.12
N SER A 14 -15.84 -11.37 7.98
CA SER A 14 -16.07 -9.94 8.11
C SER A 14 -15.73 -9.17 6.83
N GLY A 15 -16.22 -7.93 6.73
CA GLY A 15 -15.83 -7.03 5.64
C GLY A 15 -14.32 -6.80 5.59
N SER A 16 -13.65 -6.78 6.75
CA SER A 16 -12.19 -6.71 6.82
C SER A 16 -11.50 -8.00 6.33
N ASP A 17 -12.12 -9.17 6.47
CA ASP A 17 -11.59 -10.42 5.88
C ASP A 17 -11.69 -10.39 4.36
N VAL A 18 -12.79 -9.86 3.81
CA VAL A 18 -12.97 -9.65 2.36
C VAL A 18 -11.91 -8.69 1.82
N ALA A 19 -11.72 -7.53 2.48
CA ALA A 19 -10.69 -6.57 2.11
C ALA A 19 -9.27 -7.15 2.24
N LEU A 20 -9.00 -7.94 3.29
CA LEU A 20 -7.71 -8.60 3.51
C LEU A 20 -7.45 -9.67 2.45
N PHE A 21 -8.43 -10.51 2.12
CA PHE A 21 -8.31 -11.53 1.09
C PHE A 21 -7.87 -10.92 -0.25
N ILE A 22 -8.50 -9.81 -0.66
CA ILE A 22 -8.18 -9.14 -1.93
C ILE A 22 -6.75 -8.60 -1.93
N LYS A 23 -6.24 -8.14 -0.79
CA LYS A 23 -4.87 -7.64 -0.65
C LYS A 23 -3.85 -8.78 -0.56
N SER A 24 -4.16 -9.80 0.25
CA SER A 24 -3.26 -10.88 0.61
C SER A 24 -4.04 -12.08 1.15
N PRO A 25 -4.39 -13.06 0.28
CA PRO A 25 -5.00 -14.32 0.71
C PRO A 25 -4.14 -15.06 1.74
N PHE A 26 -2.81 -15.01 1.59
CA PHE A 26 -1.89 -15.64 2.53
C PHE A 26 -1.93 -14.99 3.92
N SER A 27 -2.04 -13.66 4.01
CA SER A 27 -2.19 -12.99 5.32
C SER A 27 -3.52 -13.35 6.00
N LEU A 28 -4.58 -13.59 5.21
CA LEU A 28 -5.82 -14.14 5.75
C LEU A 28 -5.62 -15.56 6.29
N TYR A 29 -4.88 -16.42 5.60
CA TYR A 29 -4.50 -17.74 6.12
C TYR A 29 -3.71 -17.60 7.43
N CYS A 30 -2.69 -16.74 7.47
CA CYS A 30 -1.87 -16.52 8.67
C CYS A 30 -2.71 -16.10 9.87
N LYS A 31 -3.64 -15.16 9.67
CA LYS A 31 -4.59 -14.71 10.71
C LYS A 31 -5.40 -15.85 11.35
N ASN A 32 -5.66 -16.95 10.64
CA ASN A 32 -6.49 -18.05 11.14
C ASN A 32 -5.68 -19.26 11.63
N PHE A 33 -4.45 -19.48 11.12
CA PHE A 33 -3.72 -20.74 11.35
C PHE A 33 -2.26 -20.60 11.81
N VAL A 34 -1.64 -19.43 11.67
CA VAL A 34 -0.23 -19.24 12.03
C VAL A 34 -0.14 -18.73 13.47
N ASP A 35 0.85 -19.20 14.22
CA ASP A 35 1.08 -18.80 15.60
C ASP A 35 1.36 -17.30 15.70
N HIS A 36 0.79 -16.64 16.71
CA HIS A 36 0.97 -15.21 16.93
C HIS A 36 2.43 -14.82 17.22
N SER A 37 3.30 -15.76 17.63
CA SER A 37 4.73 -15.51 17.80
C SER A 37 5.45 -15.16 16.50
N GLU A 38 4.88 -15.51 15.35
CA GLU A 38 5.42 -15.21 14.02
C GLU A 38 4.99 -13.83 13.49
N MET A 39 4.19 -13.08 14.26
CA MET A 39 3.77 -11.73 13.88
C MET A 39 4.94 -10.76 13.86
N ASP A 40 4.88 -9.82 12.91
CA ASP A 40 5.78 -8.68 12.82
C ASP A 40 5.80 -7.91 14.15
N PRO A 41 6.97 -7.43 14.60
CA PRO A 41 7.05 -6.59 15.79
C PRO A 41 6.25 -5.29 15.58
N TYR A 42 5.88 -4.67 16.68
CA TYR A 42 5.06 -3.45 16.65
C TYR A 42 5.72 -2.35 15.79
N ASP A 43 5.00 -1.92 14.74
CA ASP A 43 5.40 -0.84 13.85
C ASP A 43 4.56 0.41 14.16
N TYR A 44 5.20 1.46 14.69
CA TYR A 44 4.55 2.72 15.04
C TYR A 44 3.92 3.40 13.82
N SER A 45 4.45 3.19 12.61
CA SER A 45 3.87 3.76 11.40
C SER A 45 2.49 3.17 11.10
N GLN A 46 2.25 1.88 11.36
CA GLN A 46 0.91 1.27 11.22
C GLN A 46 -0.13 1.89 12.14
N ASP A 47 0.25 2.18 13.39
CA ASP A 47 -0.62 2.87 14.34
C ASP A 47 -0.91 4.30 13.86
N LEU A 48 0.07 5.00 13.29
CA LEU A 48 -0.16 6.31 12.66
C LEU A 48 -1.15 6.22 11.49
N PHE A 49 -0.97 5.29 10.56
CA PHE A 49 -1.89 5.13 9.42
C PHE A 49 -3.30 4.77 9.86
N THR A 50 -3.43 3.91 10.88
CA THR A 50 -4.71 3.52 11.47
C THR A 50 -5.41 4.71 12.12
N ARG A 51 -4.68 5.49 12.93
CA ARG A 51 -5.20 6.72 13.55
C ARG A 51 -5.62 7.76 12.52
N HIS A 52 -4.80 7.98 11.48
CA HIS A 52 -5.15 8.90 10.41
C HIS A 52 -6.46 8.51 9.71
N GLY A 53 -6.68 7.21 9.51
CA GLY A 53 -7.95 6.68 9.02
C GLY A 53 -9.14 7.03 9.92
N HIS A 54 -9.04 6.70 11.21
CA HIS A 54 -10.09 6.99 12.20
C HIS A 54 -10.35 8.49 12.36
N ASP A 55 -9.30 9.32 12.45
CA ASP A 55 -9.44 10.77 12.57
C ASP A 55 -10.10 11.37 11.33
N TYR A 56 -9.83 10.83 10.14
CA TYR A 56 -10.51 11.25 8.91
C TYR A 56 -12.00 10.90 8.94
N GLU A 57 -12.33 9.67 9.33
CA GLU A 57 -13.70 9.19 9.47
C GLU A 57 -14.46 10.05 10.50
N ASP A 58 -13.92 10.22 11.71
CA ASP A 58 -14.51 11.05 12.76
C ASP A 58 -14.76 12.49 12.25
N ARG A 59 -13.79 13.11 11.56
CA ARG A 59 -13.99 14.46 10.99
C ARG A 59 -15.11 14.50 9.96
N LEU A 60 -15.22 13.49 9.10
CA LEU A 60 -16.23 13.44 8.05
C LEU A 60 -17.63 13.19 8.66
N LEU A 61 -17.73 12.28 9.62
CA LEU A 61 -18.96 12.00 10.35
C LEU A 61 -19.45 13.24 11.11
N ASN A 62 -18.57 13.93 11.84
CA ASN A 62 -18.92 15.19 12.53
C ASN A 62 -19.36 16.30 11.56
N LYS A 63 -18.85 16.32 10.33
CA LYS A 63 -19.19 17.34 9.33
C LYS A 63 -20.52 17.04 8.61
N LYS A 64 -20.74 15.79 8.18
CA LYS A 64 -21.91 15.40 7.38
C LYS A 64 -23.10 14.93 8.22
N TYR A 65 -22.86 14.42 9.43
CA TYR A 65 -23.87 13.86 10.33
C TYR A 65 -23.71 14.40 11.77
N PRO A 66 -23.72 15.74 11.98
CA PRO A 66 -23.39 16.36 13.27
C PRO A 66 -24.33 15.94 14.41
N ASP A 67 -25.60 15.66 14.10
CA ASP A 67 -26.62 15.32 15.09
C ASP A 67 -26.77 13.82 15.34
N VAL A 68 -25.99 12.97 14.65
CA VAL A 68 -26.05 11.52 14.81
C VAL A 68 -24.93 11.04 15.74
N PRO A 69 -25.25 10.43 16.89
CA PRO A 69 -24.23 9.92 17.80
C PRO A 69 -23.37 8.82 17.13
N HIS A 70 -22.05 9.02 17.10
CA HIS A 70 -21.05 8.00 16.77
C HIS A 70 -20.06 7.83 17.92
N LYS A 71 -19.34 6.71 17.94
CA LYS A 71 -18.31 6.51 18.96
C LYS A 71 -17.09 7.32 18.55
N LYS A 72 -16.55 8.13 19.47
CA LYS A 72 -15.15 8.54 19.32
C LYS A 72 -14.29 7.27 19.32
N HIS A 73 -13.33 7.19 18.42
CA HIS A 73 -12.32 6.13 18.37
C HIS A 73 -11.42 6.18 19.64
N ILE A 74 -11.97 5.82 20.80
CA ILE A 74 -11.24 5.74 22.06
C ILE A 74 -10.47 4.42 22.04
N ARG A 75 -9.14 4.49 22.28
CA ARG A 75 -8.31 3.30 22.53
C ARG A 75 -9.03 2.39 23.51
N LYS A 76 -9.59 1.27 23.02
CA LYS A 76 -9.98 0.19 23.91
C LYS A 76 -8.68 -0.29 24.55
N LYS A 77 -8.49 -0.03 25.84
CA LYS A 77 -7.56 -0.83 26.65
C LYS A 77 -7.90 -2.28 26.33
N GLN A 78 -6.91 -3.06 25.92
CA GLN A 78 -7.00 -4.52 25.83
C GLN A 78 -7.49 -4.99 27.19
N THR A 79 -8.79 -5.21 27.28
CA THR A 79 -9.43 -5.69 28.49
C THR A 79 -9.37 -7.18 28.36
N TYR A 80 -8.52 -7.79 29.19
CA TYR A 80 -8.39 -9.22 29.28
C TYR A 80 -9.78 -9.85 29.44
N HIS A 81 -9.97 -10.90 28.64
CA HIS A 81 -11.18 -11.67 28.42
C HIS A 81 -12.12 -11.76 29.63
N THR A 82 -13.33 -11.19 29.49
CA THR A 82 -14.48 -11.89 30.03
C THR A 82 -14.85 -12.97 29.02
N GLN A 83 -15.08 -14.20 29.48
CA GLN A 83 -15.59 -15.34 28.70
C GLN A 83 -17.01 -15.05 28.16
N ARG A 84 -17.17 -14.02 27.33
CA ARG A 84 -18.41 -13.70 26.65
C ARG A 84 -18.40 -14.43 25.32
N ASN A 85 -19.40 -15.30 25.12
CA ASN A 85 -19.69 -15.88 23.82
C ASN A 85 -19.81 -14.73 22.79
N PRO A 86 -18.88 -14.63 21.80
CA PRO A 86 -18.86 -13.52 20.85
C PRO A 86 -20.15 -13.38 20.04
N ASP A 87 -20.81 -14.49 19.73
CA ASP A 87 -22.07 -14.48 18.97
C ASP A 87 -23.24 -13.96 19.79
N LYS A 88 -23.26 -14.22 21.11
CA LYS A 88 -24.23 -13.55 22.01
C LYS A 88 -24.04 -12.04 22.02
N THR A 89 -22.79 -11.56 21.97
CA THR A 89 -22.50 -10.12 21.89
C THR A 89 -22.92 -9.55 20.52
N ARG A 90 -22.64 -10.25 19.41
CA ARG A 90 -23.10 -9.86 18.08
C ARG A 90 -24.62 -9.78 18.00
N ALA A 91 -25.33 -10.80 18.48
CA ALA A 91 -26.80 -10.83 18.49
C ALA A 91 -27.41 -9.66 19.29
N ARG A 92 -26.84 -9.33 20.46
CA ARG A 92 -27.27 -8.16 21.25
C ARG A 92 -27.03 -6.84 20.52
N ASN A 93 -25.89 -6.69 19.85
CA ASN A 93 -25.59 -5.47 19.12
C ASN A 93 -26.47 -5.34 17.87
N LEU A 94 -26.70 -6.44 17.14
CA LEU A 94 -27.65 -6.50 16.04
C LEU A 94 -29.07 -6.14 16.51
N GLN A 95 -29.52 -6.65 17.65
CA GLN A 95 -30.84 -6.31 18.20
C GLN A 95 -31.01 -4.80 18.38
N LYS A 96 -29.97 -4.09 18.85
CA LYS A 96 -29.99 -2.63 18.98
C LYS A 96 -30.06 -1.93 17.61
N ALA A 97 -29.30 -2.42 16.63
CA ALA A 97 -29.34 -1.89 15.27
C ALA A 97 -30.72 -2.10 14.63
N LEU A 98 -31.26 -3.33 14.70
CA LEU A 98 -32.60 -3.68 14.21
C LEU A 98 -33.69 -2.82 14.83
N ARG A 99 -33.60 -2.50 16.12
CA ARG A 99 -34.59 -1.61 16.76
C ARG A 99 -34.58 -0.22 16.13
N ARG A 100 -33.41 0.36 15.93
CA ARG A 100 -33.25 1.68 15.29
C ARG A 100 -33.68 1.66 13.82
N MET A 101 -33.41 0.56 13.11
CA MET A 101 -33.87 0.37 11.74
C MET A 101 -35.40 0.28 11.69
N TYR A 102 -36.03 -0.47 12.59
CA TYR A 102 -37.48 -0.57 12.72
C TYR A 102 -38.16 0.75 13.12
N ASP A 103 -37.50 1.55 13.96
CA ASP A 103 -37.97 2.89 14.33
C ASP A 103 -37.79 3.90 13.17
N GLY A 104 -37.27 3.49 12.00
CA GLY A 104 -37.18 4.30 10.78
C GLY A 104 -36.16 5.44 10.86
N VAL A 105 -35.13 5.32 11.70
CA VAL A 105 -34.09 6.35 11.87
C VAL A 105 -33.41 6.63 10.53
N GLU A 106 -33.30 7.91 10.15
CA GLU A 106 -32.78 8.33 8.84
C GLU A 106 -31.36 7.84 8.57
N SER A 107 -30.48 7.88 9.57
CA SER A 107 -29.10 7.41 9.45
C SER A 107 -28.59 6.74 10.73
N LEU A 108 -27.92 5.61 10.60
CA LEU A 108 -27.23 4.93 11.70
C LEU A 108 -25.73 4.92 11.42
N LEU A 109 -24.94 5.44 12.35
CA LEU A 109 -23.48 5.40 12.29
C LEU A 109 -22.94 4.15 13.00
N GLU A 110 -21.96 3.51 12.37
CA GLU A 110 -21.25 2.32 12.83
C GLU A 110 -22.16 1.19 13.40
N PRO A 111 -23.29 0.84 12.76
CA PRO A 111 -24.17 -0.19 13.29
C PRO A 111 -23.49 -1.55 13.20
N GLN A 112 -23.62 -2.33 14.28
CA GLN A 112 -23.06 -3.67 14.35
C GLN A 112 -24.05 -4.66 13.75
N LEU A 113 -23.72 -5.19 12.58
CA LEU A 113 -24.55 -6.12 11.83
C LEU A 113 -23.98 -7.54 11.89
N CYS A 114 -24.86 -8.54 11.86
CA CYS A 114 -24.47 -9.92 11.65
C CYS A 114 -25.58 -10.75 11.01
N PHE A 115 -25.18 -11.70 10.19
CA PHE A 115 -26.02 -12.78 9.69
C PHE A 115 -25.28 -14.10 9.95
N LEU A 116 -25.54 -14.67 11.13
CA LEU A 116 -24.81 -15.83 11.64
C LEU A 116 -25.05 -17.13 10.87
N PRO A 117 -26.19 -17.38 10.20
CA PRO A 117 -26.34 -18.57 9.34
C PRO A 117 -25.20 -18.70 8.31
N TRP A 118 -24.73 -17.57 7.77
CA TRP A 118 -23.58 -17.53 6.84
C TRP A 118 -22.28 -17.10 7.51
N GLY A 119 -22.26 -16.97 8.84
CA GLY A 119 -21.09 -16.57 9.60
C GLY A 119 -20.68 -15.12 9.41
N MET A 120 -21.54 -14.28 8.82
CA MET A 120 -21.20 -12.92 8.42
C MET A 120 -21.38 -11.93 9.57
N HIS A 121 -20.43 -11.01 9.71
CA HIS A 121 -20.55 -9.90 10.65
C HIS A 121 -19.73 -8.69 10.24
N GLY A 122 -20.09 -7.52 10.75
CA GLY A 122 -19.30 -6.32 10.54
C GLY A 122 -19.94 -5.08 11.10
N SER A 123 -19.27 -3.97 10.84
CA SER A 123 -19.74 -2.64 11.17
C SER A 123 -19.53 -1.80 9.92
N PRO A 124 -20.54 -1.66 9.04
CA PRO A 124 -20.49 -0.61 8.04
C PRO A 124 -20.43 0.75 8.73
N ASP A 125 -19.86 1.74 8.06
CA ASP A 125 -19.67 3.07 8.62
C ASP A 125 -21.03 3.81 8.74
N ILE A 126 -21.91 3.67 7.75
CA ILE A 126 -23.24 4.30 7.72
C ILE A 126 -24.28 3.35 7.13
N LEU A 127 -25.47 3.32 7.73
CA LEU A 127 -26.73 2.92 7.09
C LEU A 127 -27.59 4.15 6.85
N GLU A 128 -28.04 4.36 5.61
CA GLU A 128 -28.91 5.47 5.24
C GLU A 128 -30.27 4.94 4.77
N ARG A 129 -31.35 5.51 5.30
CA ARG A 129 -32.72 5.11 4.95
C ARG A 129 -33.09 5.60 3.56
N ARG A 130 -33.78 4.75 2.80
CA ARG A 130 -34.33 5.03 1.47
C ARG A 130 -35.77 4.57 1.38
N VAL A 131 -36.55 5.23 0.53
CA VAL A 131 -37.89 4.77 0.16
C VAL A 131 -37.77 3.45 -0.60
N GLY A 132 -38.64 2.49 -0.30
CA GLY A 132 -38.70 1.18 -0.96
C GLY A 132 -38.99 0.06 0.03
N GLU A 133 -39.54 -1.06 -0.42
CA GLU A 133 -40.04 -2.10 0.48
C GLU A 133 -38.93 -2.91 1.17
N SER A 134 -39.13 -3.20 2.46
CA SER A 134 -38.34 -4.17 3.22
C SER A 134 -39.17 -4.79 4.35
N ASP A 135 -38.57 -5.68 5.13
CA ASP A 135 -39.16 -6.22 6.37
C ASP A 135 -39.45 -5.13 7.43
N PHE A 136 -39.00 -3.88 7.23
CA PHE A 136 -39.30 -2.74 8.08
C PHE A 136 -40.47 -1.86 7.59
N GLY A 137 -41.05 -2.17 6.43
CA GLY A 137 -42.18 -1.42 5.83
C GLY A 137 -41.80 -0.75 4.50
N GLU A 138 -42.27 0.47 4.26
CA GLU A 138 -42.11 1.22 3.00
C GLU A 138 -40.72 1.89 2.84
N TYR A 139 -39.74 1.46 3.63
CA TYR A 139 -38.37 1.91 3.53
C TYR A 139 -37.39 0.75 3.70
N HIS A 140 -36.20 0.91 3.14
CA HIS A 140 -35.06 0.03 3.33
C HIS A 140 -33.82 0.86 3.67
N TYR A 141 -32.73 0.20 4.03
CA TYR A 141 -31.44 0.84 4.27
C TYR A 141 -30.43 0.48 3.18
N ILE A 142 -29.54 1.41 2.87
CA ILE A 142 -28.37 1.21 2.01
C ILE A 142 -27.08 1.42 2.80
N ILE A 143 -26.00 0.79 2.34
CA ILE A 143 -24.66 0.95 2.92
C ILE A 143 -23.99 2.22 2.38
N LYS A 144 -23.34 2.99 3.27
CA LYS A 144 -22.26 3.90 2.86
C LYS A 144 -21.00 3.64 3.67
N GLU A 145 -19.88 3.43 2.97
CA GLU A 145 -18.56 3.20 3.56
C GLU A 145 -17.65 4.42 3.34
N ILE A 146 -16.97 4.87 4.38
CA ILE A 146 -15.99 5.96 4.35
C ILE A 146 -14.59 5.38 4.18
N LYS A 147 -13.78 6.01 3.33
CA LYS A 147 -12.39 5.61 3.09
C LYS A 147 -11.51 6.85 3.06
N SER A 148 -10.46 6.87 3.90
CA SER A 148 -9.48 7.98 3.94
C SER A 148 -8.66 8.12 2.64
N SER A 149 -8.63 7.08 1.79
CA SER A 149 -7.95 7.14 0.51
C SER A 149 -8.75 7.92 -0.52
N ARG A 150 -8.09 8.87 -1.22
CA ARG A 150 -8.70 9.59 -2.36
C ARG A 150 -9.12 8.66 -3.49
N LYS A 151 -8.38 7.58 -3.73
CA LYS A 151 -8.69 6.59 -4.77
C LYS A 151 -9.34 5.36 -4.14
N ILE A 152 -10.56 5.07 -4.58
CA ILE A 152 -11.25 3.83 -4.22
C ILE A 152 -10.55 2.63 -4.87
N LYS A 153 -10.30 1.59 -4.07
CA LYS A 153 -9.66 0.33 -4.48
C LYS A 153 -10.69 -0.79 -4.48
N ARG A 154 -10.46 -1.86 -5.26
CA ARG A 154 -11.34 -3.05 -5.32
C ARG A 154 -11.67 -3.63 -3.94
N GLY A 155 -10.71 -3.65 -3.01
CA GLY A 155 -10.94 -4.10 -1.64
C GLY A 155 -12.01 -3.30 -0.89
N HIS A 156 -12.11 -1.98 -1.14
CA HIS A 156 -13.15 -1.14 -0.52
C HIS A 156 -14.53 -1.45 -1.11
N ILE A 157 -14.60 -1.62 -2.44
CA ILE A 157 -15.83 -1.96 -3.17
C ILE A 157 -16.39 -3.30 -2.69
N MET A 158 -15.54 -4.33 -2.64
CA MET A 158 -15.96 -5.67 -2.22
C MET A 158 -16.34 -5.74 -0.74
N GLN A 159 -15.69 -4.94 0.12
CA GLN A 159 -16.11 -4.80 1.51
C GLN A 159 -17.53 -4.19 1.62
N ALA A 160 -17.81 -3.13 0.87
CA ALA A 160 -19.14 -2.51 0.84
C ALA A 160 -20.20 -3.44 0.23
N ALA A 161 -19.87 -4.13 -0.87
CA ALA A 161 -20.74 -5.14 -1.49
C ALA A 161 -21.06 -6.30 -0.52
N PHE A 162 -20.07 -6.76 0.26
CA PHE A 162 -20.27 -7.75 1.32
C PHE A 162 -21.27 -7.26 2.37
N TYR A 163 -21.14 -6.02 2.82
CA TYR A 163 -22.11 -5.43 3.74
C TYR A 163 -23.49 -5.25 3.11
N ASN A 164 -23.56 -4.90 1.83
CA ASN A 164 -24.83 -4.73 1.11
C ASN A 164 -25.60 -6.05 1.01
N MET A 165 -24.90 -7.13 0.67
CA MET A 165 -25.45 -8.49 0.66
C MET A 165 -25.94 -8.92 2.06
N MET A 166 -25.10 -8.74 3.09
CA MET A 166 -25.46 -9.08 4.47
C MET A 166 -26.67 -8.26 4.96
N LEU A 167 -26.74 -6.98 4.60
CA LEU A 167 -27.86 -6.12 4.92
C LEU A 167 -29.16 -6.62 4.28
N GLY A 168 -29.09 -7.11 3.04
CA GLY A 168 -30.23 -7.69 2.36
C GLY A 168 -30.82 -8.90 3.10
N GLU A 169 -29.99 -9.81 3.59
CA GLU A 169 -30.44 -10.94 4.43
C GLU A 169 -31.08 -10.48 5.77
N ILE A 170 -30.63 -9.33 6.27
CA ILE A 170 -31.14 -8.73 7.51
C ILE A 170 -32.50 -8.07 7.28
N GLN A 171 -32.70 -7.35 6.18
CA GLN A 171 -33.90 -6.56 5.92
C GLN A 171 -34.90 -7.18 4.92
N GLY A 172 -34.58 -8.33 4.33
CA GLY A 172 -35.44 -9.01 3.36
C GLY A 172 -35.34 -8.46 1.92
N HIS A 173 -34.56 -7.39 1.71
CA HIS A 173 -34.35 -6.76 0.41
C HIS A 173 -32.87 -6.37 0.26
N ILE A 174 -32.17 -6.95 -0.72
CA ILE A 174 -30.80 -6.55 -1.07
C ILE A 174 -30.88 -5.25 -1.88
N PRO A 175 -30.30 -4.14 -1.41
CA PRO A 175 -30.30 -2.91 -2.18
C PRO A 175 -29.53 -3.04 -3.50
N ASP A 176 -30.03 -2.42 -4.56
CA ASP A 176 -29.38 -2.43 -5.87
C ASP A 176 -28.06 -1.65 -5.90
N ILE A 177 -27.88 -0.73 -4.94
CA ILE A 177 -26.73 0.17 -4.86
C ILE A 177 -26.15 0.25 -3.43
N PHE A 178 -24.88 0.62 -3.37
CA PHE A 178 -24.20 1.07 -2.15
C PHE A 178 -23.26 2.23 -2.48
N HIS A 179 -22.82 2.97 -1.46
CA HIS A 179 -21.97 4.15 -1.64
C HIS A 179 -20.60 3.99 -0.99
N LEU A 180 -19.60 4.66 -1.58
CA LEU A 180 -18.28 4.85 -1.02
C LEU A 180 -17.92 6.33 -1.00
N LEU A 181 -17.63 6.84 0.19
CA LEU A 181 -17.12 8.20 0.40
C LEU A 181 -15.60 8.16 0.42
N ASN A 182 -14.96 8.80 -0.57
CA ASN A 182 -13.50 8.78 -0.69
C ASN A 182 -12.82 9.87 0.16
N GLY A 183 -11.49 9.86 0.20
CA GLY A 183 -10.66 10.83 0.91
C GLY A 183 -10.81 12.29 0.44
N ALA A 184 -11.36 12.52 -0.75
CA ALA A 184 -11.67 13.85 -1.30
C ALA A 184 -13.07 14.36 -0.88
N GLY A 185 -13.89 13.50 -0.29
CA GLY A 185 -15.27 13.80 0.13
C GLY A 185 -16.33 13.47 -0.91
N ASP A 186 -15.93 12.92 -2.06
CA ASP A 186 -16.84 12.49 -3.13
C ASP A 186 -17.68 11.31 -2.64
N ASP A 187 -18.99 11.38 -2.88
CA ASP A 187 -19.94 10.30 -2.60
C ASP A 187 -20.20 9.54 -3.90
N MET A 188 -19.64 8.32 -4.01
CA MET A 188 -19.66 7.52 -5.22
C MET A 188 -20.64 6.37 -5.09
N GLU A 189 -21.59 6.28 -6.02
CA GLU A 189 -22.57 5.19 -6.11
C GLU A 189 -22.02 3.99 -6.90
N TYR A 190 -22.34 2.78 -6.44
CA TYR A 190 -21.93 1.52 -7.06
C TYR A 190 -23.13 0.56 -7.16
N SER A 191 -23.36 -0.01 -8.35
CA SER A 191 -24.36 -1.06 -8.55
C SER A 191 -23.87 -2.39 -8.00
N TYR A 192 -24.66 -3.02 -7.13
CA TYR A 192 -24.34 -4.30 -6.49
C TYR A 192 -24.25 -5.45 -7.50
N GLU A 193 -25.08 -5.45 -8.54
CA GLU A 193 -25.13 -6.52 -9.53
C GLU A 193 -23.78 -6.73 -10.23
N LEU A 194 -23.02 -5.65 -10.48
CA LEU A 194 -21.67 -5.71 -11.07
C LEU A 194 -20.64 -6.46 -10.21
N TYR A 195 -20.91 -6.64 -8.92
CA TYR A 195 -19.97 -7.20 -7.95
C TYR A 195 -20.45 -8.50 -7.30
N ARG A 196 -21.68 -8.93 -7.58
CA ARG A 196 -22.32 -10.09 -6.94
C ARG A 196 -21.57 -11.39 -7.19
N GLU A 197 -21.25 -11.69 -8.45
CA GLU A 197 -20.54 -12.92 -8.82
C GLU A 197 -19.11 -12.95 -8.28
N ASP A 198 -18.39 -11.83 -8.41
CA ASP A 198 -17.02 -11.68 -7.91
C ASP A 198 -16.96 -11.85 -6.39
N LEU A 199 -17.93 -11.25 -5.66
CA LEU A 199 -18.06 -11.43 -4.22
C LEU A 199 -18.34 -12.89 -3.84
N ALA A 200 -19.19 -13.61 -4.57
CA ALA A 200 -19.47 -15.02 -4.31
C ALA A 200 -18.22 -15.90 -4.49
N ASP A 201 -17.42 -15.65 -5.53
CA ASP A 201 -16.13 -16.32 -5.74
C ASP A 201 -15.12 -16.00 -4.62
N ILE A 202 -15.03 -14.73 -4.20
CA ILE A 202 -14.21 -14.31 -3.06
C ILE A 202 -14.61 -15.06 -1.78
N LEU A 203 -15.91 -15.11 -1.47
CA LEU A 203 -16.41 -15.78 -0.26
C LEU A 203 -16.12 -17.28 -0.28
N THR A 204 -16.29 -17.92 -1.45
CA THR A 204 -15.94 -19.34 -1.64
C THR A 204 -14.45 -19.58 -1.35
N LYS A 205 -13.56 -18.71 -1.84
CA LYS A 205 -12.11 -18.81 -1.59
C LYS A 205 -11.75 -18.52 -0.13
N ILE A 206 -12.43 -17.58 0.51
CA ILE A 206 -12.26 -17.31 1.95
C ILE A 206 -12.66 -18.53 2.79
N ILE A 207 -13.76 -19.21 2.44
CA ILE A 207 -14.20 -20.44 3.13
C ILE A 207 -13.15 -21.53 2.97
N LYS A 208 -12.64 -21.76 1.76
CA LYS A 208 -11.55 -22.72 1.52
C LYS A 208 -10.31 -22.42 2.38
N ILE A 209 -9.94 -21.15 2.50
CA ILE A 209 -8.83 -20.75 3.40
C ILE A 209 -9.16 -21.12 4.84
N LYS A 210 -10.37 -20.81 5.32
CA LYS A 210 -10.83 -21.16 6.67
C LYS A 210 -11.00 -22.67 6.91
N GLU A 211 -11.03 -23.47 5.85
CA GLU A 211 -10.97 -24.93 5.87
C GLU A 211 -9.52 -25.47 5.90
N GLY A 212 -8.52 -24.60 5.84
CA GLY A 212 -7.10 -24.96 5.91
C GLY A 212 -6.38 -24.94 4.57
N PHE A 213 -7.03 -24.53 3.47
CA PHE A 213 -6.32 -24.28 2.22
C PHE A 213 -5.32 -23.15 2.41
N MET A 214 -4.02 -23.44 2.25
CA MET A 214 -2.95 -22.46 2.32
C MET A 214 -2.71 -21.85 0.93
N PRO A 215 -3.03 -20.55 0.71
CA PRO A 215 -2.67 -19.87 -0.54
C PRO A 215 -1.15 -19.75 -0.69
N PRO A 216 -0.63 -19.50 -1.90
CA PRO A 216 0.79 -19.23 -2.07
C PRO A 216 1.21 -17.96 -1.32
N ALA A 217 2.33 -18.04 -0.58
CA ALA A 217 2.99 -16.88 0.00
C ALA A 217 3.74 -16.14 -1.11
N LEU A 218 3.44 -14.85 -1.28
CA LEU A 218 4.02 -14.02 -2.33
C LEU A 218 4.86 -12.91 -1.70
N TYR A 219 6.13 -12.84 -2.05
CA TYR A 219 7.09 -11.88 -1.53
C TYR A 219 6.60 -10.44 -1.73
N GLY A 220 6.66 -9.63 -0.69
CA GLY A 220 6.19 -8.24 -0.64
C GLY A 220 4.67 -8.08 -0.78
N ARG A 221 3.89 -9.15 -0.66
CA ARG A 221 2.40 -9.09 -0.63
C ARG A 221 1.80 -9.53 0.70
N GLY A 222 2.62 -9.80 1.72
CA GLY A 222 2.14 -9.92 3.09
C GLY A 222 1.57 -8.58 3.58
N ILE A 223 0.60 -8.64 4.49
CA ILE A 223 0.01 -7.48 5.15
C ILE A 223 0.30 -7.60 6.64
N PHE A 224 0.73 -6.49 7.24
CA PHE A 224 0.99 -6.41 8.68
C PHE A 224 -0.17 -7.01 9.49
N PRO A 225 0.10 -7.85 10.51
CA PRO A 225 1.41 -8.18 11.06
C PRO A 225 2.03 -9.47 10.48
N TRP A 226 1.73 -9.86 9.24
CA TRP A 226 2.23 -11.11 8.65
C TRP A 226 3.20 -10.88 7.48
N SER A 227 3.76 -9.68 7.36
CA SER A 227 4.56 -9.27 6.21
C SER A 227 5.87 -10.05 6.15
N ASN A 228 6.61 -10.10 7.27
CA ASN A 228 7.89 -10.81 7.31
C ASN A 228 7.69 -12.32 7.20
N TYR A 229 6.65 -12.87 7.84
CA TYR A 229 6.34 -14.30 7.73
C TYR A 229 6.01 -14.69 6.28
N CYS A 230 5.23 -13.87 5.57
CA CYS A 230 4.95 -14.05 4.15
C CYS A 230 6.22 -14.02 3.30
N ASP A 231 7.10 -13.05 3.53
CA ASP A 231 8.35 -12.89 2.76
C ASP A 231 9.30 -14.07 3.02
N LYS A 232 9.48 -14.47 4.29
CA LYS A 232 10.26 -15.66 4.66
C LYS A 232 9.70 -16.93 4.03
N THR A 233 8.37 -17.09 4.03
CA THR A 233 7.72 -18.26 3.43
C THR A 233 7.91 -18.28 1.90
N ALA A 234 7.77 -17.13 1.23
CA ALA A 234 8.01 -17.02 -0.20
C ALA A 234 9.49 -17.31 -0.56
N MET A 235 10.44 -16.81 0.24
CA MET A 235 11.87 -17.12 0.11
C MET A 235 12.15 -18.60 0.29
N HIS A 236 11.60 -19.22 1.34
CA HIS A 236 11.77 -20.65 1.61
C HIS A 236 11.21 -21.52 0.47
N ASN A 237 10.06 -21.13 -0.08
CA ASN A 237 9.41 -21.84 -1.18
C ASN A 237 10.06 -21.60 -2.55
N ASP A 238 11.14 -20.81 -2.61
CA ASP A 238 11.81 -20.43 -3.86
C ASP A 238 10.85 -19.82 -4.89
N ASP A 239 9.89 -19.05 -4.39
CA ASP A 239 8.71 -18.63 -5.13
C ASP A 239 9.04 -17.60 -6.23
N LEU A 240 8.35 -17.67 -7.36
CA LEU A 240 8.59 -16.77 -8.50
C LEU A 240 8.38 -15.28 -8.19
N SER A 241 7.64 -14.93 -7.12
CA SER A 241 7.40 -13.53 -6.70
C SER A 241 8.66 -12.83 -6.18
N LEU A 242 9.73 -13.58 -5.89
CA LEU A 242 11.06 -13.06 -5.57
C LEU A 242 11.69 -12.33 -6.78
N ILE A 243 11.25 -12.63 -8.00
CA ILE A 243 11.63 -11.91 -9.21
C ILE A 243 10.79 -10.63 -9.28
N SER A 244 11.42 -9.50 -8.98
CA SER A 244 10.80 -8.17 -9.13
C SER A 244 10.29 -7.95 -10.56
N ARG A 245 9.32 -7.06 -10.77
CA ARG A 245 8.76 -6.73 -12.09
C ARG A 245 8.05 -7.87 -12.83
N MET A 246 7.99 -9.08 -12.28
CA MET A 246 7.13 -10.14 -12.80
C MET A 246 5.65 -9.81 -12.53
N GLU A 247 4.88 -9.69 -13.60
CA GLU A 247 3.43 -9.51 -13.52
C GLU A 247 2.70 -10.82 -13.20
N ASP A 248 1.49 -10.71 -12.64
CA ASP A 248 0.65 -11.88 -12.32
C ASP A 248 0.28 -12.70 -13.57
N SER A 249 0.19 -12.06 -14.74
CA SER A 249 -0.04 -12.72 -16.03
C SER A 249 1.13 -13.66 -16.39
N THR A 250 2.35 -13.14 -16.40
CA THR A 250 3.58 -13.91 -16.65
C THR A 250 3.73 -15.05 -15.66
N ARG A 251 3.51 -14.78 -14.38
CA ARG A 251 3.56 -15.79 -13.32
C ARG A 251 2.58 -16.94 -13.59
N ARG A 252 1.31 -16.63 -13.89
CA ARG A 252 0.30 -17.66 -14.20
C ARG A 252 0.69 -18.50 -15.41
N THR A 253 1.24 -17.86 -16.46
CA THR A 253 1.74 -18.59 -17.63
C THR A 253 2.85 -19.56 -17.25
N LEU A 254 3.81 -19.15 -16.41
CA LEU A 254 4.87 -20.04 -15.91
C LEU A 254 4.28 -21.19 -15.08
N GLU A 255 3.39 -20.89 -14.12
CA GLU A 255 2.76 -21.89 -13.25
C GLU A 255 1.94 -22.92 -14.04
N GLN A 256 1.19 -22.50 -15.05
CA GLN A 256 0.42 -23.39 -15.96
C GLN A 256 1.32 -24.33 -16.76
N ASN A 257 2.58 -23.96 -16.98
CA ASN A 257 3.59 -24.79 -17.62
C ASN A 257 4.47 -25.54 -16.61
N GLY A 258 4.06 -25.61 -15.34
CA GLY A 258 4.77 -26.35 -14.29
C GLY A 258 6.01 -25.64 -13.71
N ILE A 259 6.28 -24.41 -14.14
CA ILE A 259 7.39 -23.58 -13.66
C ILE A 259 6.86 -22.76 -12.49
N ASN A 260 7.10 -23.23 -11.26
CA ASN A 260 6.57 -22.60 -10.04
C ASN A 260 7.64 -22.16 -9.03
N THR A 261 8.92 -22.34 -9.35
CA THR A 261 10.04 -21.88 -8.53
C THR A 261 11.13 -21.24 -9.39
N ILE A 262 11.98 -20.39 -8.79
CA ILE A 262 13.16 -19.83 -9.47
C ILE A 262 14.07 -20.95 -9.97
N THR A 263 14.26 -22.00 -9.17
CA THR A 263 15.10 -23.15 -9.56
C THR A 263 14.59 -23.82 -10.82
N LYS A 264 13.27 -24.04 -10.93
CA LYS A 264 12.69 -24.60 -12.16
C LYS A 264 12.76 -23.63 -13.34
N LEU A 265 12.62 -22.33 -13.08
CA LEU A 265 12.72 -21.30 -14.11
C LEU A 265 14.10 -21.31 -14.78
N LEU A 266 15.17 -21.56 -14.02
CA LEU A 266 16.55 -21.64 -14.55
C LEU A 266 16.86 -22.88 -15.38
N ASN A 267 15.94 -23.86 -15.46
CA ASN A 267 16.04 -24.94 -16.45
C ASN A 267 15.67 -24.47 -17.88
N TYR A 268 15.22 -23.22 -18.01
CA TYR A 268 14.86 -22.59 -19.28
C TYR A 268 15.83 -21.44 -19.57
N ASN A 269 15.96 -21.11 -20.86
CA ASN A 269 16.54 -19.86 -21.31
C ASN A 269 15.43 -18.91 -21.78
N ALA A 270 15.81 -17.67 -22.12
CA ALA A 270 14.85 -16.66 -22.56
C ALA A 270 14.02 -17.11 -23.77
N GLU A 271 14.64 -17.77 -24.76
CA GLU A 271 13.95 -18.33 -25.93
C GLU A 271 12.89 -19.38 -25.56
N GLY A 272 13.18 -20.22 -24.55
CA GLY A 272 12.23 -21.17 -24.00
C GLY A 272 10.99 -20.47 -23.41
N LEU A 273 11.19 -19.37 -22.68
CA LEU A 273 10.09 -18.58 -22.12
C LEU A 273 9.30 -17.83 -23.19
N ILE A 274 9.97 -17.32 -24.24
CA ILE A 274 9.31 -16.66 -25.38
C ILE A 274 8.34 -17.62 -26.08
N LYS A 275 8.72 -18.90 -26.23
CA LYS A 275 7.82 -19.94 -26.77
C LYS A 275 6.57 -20.17 -25.92
N LEU A 276 6.61 -19.85 -24.63
CA LEU A 276 5.45 -19.86 -23.72
C LEU A 276 4.60 -18.58 -23.83
N LYS A 277 4.82 -17.73 -24.84
CA LYS A 277 4.14 -16.45 -25.04
C LYS A 277 4.46 -15.39 -23.99
N ILE A 278 5.61 -15.51 -23.32
CA ILE A 278 6.15 -14.44 -22.46
C ILE A 278 6.88 -13.44 -23.35
N LYS A 279 6.66 -12.14 -23.14
CA LYS A 279 7.31 -11.10 -23.94
C LYS A 279 8.84 -11.21 -23.83
N PRO A 280 9.61 -11.03 -24.93
CA PRO A 280 11.06 -11.18 -24.91
C PRO A 280 11.75 -10.41 -23.78
N GLU A 281 11.44 -9.13 -23.62
CA GLU A 281 12.04 -8.28 -22.58
C GLU A 281 11.79 -8.81 -21.15
N ILE A 282 10.61 -9.40 -20.91
CA ILE A 282 10.26 -10.02 -19.62
C ILE A 282 10.98 -11.35 -19.46
N ALA A 283 11.06 -12.16 -20.53
CA ALA A 283 11.75 -13.45 -20.52
C ALA A 283 13.23 -13.29 -20.19
N TYR A 284 13.93 -12.39 -20.89
CA TYR A 284 15.32 -12.06 -20.61
C TYR A 284 15.48 -11.54 -19.18
N TYR A 285 14.63 -10.61 -18.76
CA TYR A 285 14.65 -10.09 -17.38
C TYR A 285 14.51 -11.20 -16.34
N CYS A 286 13.54 -12.10 -16.51
CA CYS A 286 13.26 -13.18 -15.55
C CYS A 286 14.46 -14.12 -15.41
N ILE A 287 15.09 -14.54 -16.50
CA ILE A 287 16.27 -15.43 -16.46
C ILE A 287 17.47 -14.72 -15.82
N THR A 288 17.74 -13.47 -16.19
CA THR A 288 18.86 -12.70 -15.63
C THR A 288 18.67 -12.45 -14.14
N LYS A 289 17.46 -12.04 -13.72
CA LYS A 289 17.13 -11.79 -12.31
C LYS A 289 17.15 -13.09 -11.51
N ALA A 290 16.62 -14.19 -12.04
CA ALA A 290 16.69 -15.50 -11.42
C ALA A 290 18.14 -15.95 -11.21
N THR A 291 19.01 -15.76 -12.21
CA THR A 291 20.43 -16.06 -12.10
C THR A 291 21.08 -15.22 -11.00
N ALA A 292 20.87 -13.90 -11.01
CA ALA A 292 21.41 -13.01 -9.98
C ALA A 292 20.99 -13.44 -8.56
N LEU A 293 19.71 -13.76 -8.36
CA LEU A 293 19.20 -14.23 -7.08
C LEU A 293 19.82 -15.57 -6.63
N LYS A 294 20.15 -16.46 -7.56
CA LYS A 294 20.77 -17.76 -7.24
C LYS A 294 22.27 -17.70 -7.03
N THR A 295 22.98 -16.86 -7.78
CA THR A 295 24.44 -16.70 -7.65
C THR A 295 24.79 -15.78 -6.48
N GLY A 296 23.89 -14.86 -6.11
CA GLY A 296 24.20 -13.79 -5.16
C GLY A 296 25.00 -12.64 -5.77
N ASP A 297 25.20 -12.68 -7.09
CA ASP A 297 26.00 -11.72 -7.85
C ASP A 297 25.15 -10.94 -8.86
N VAL A 298 25.65 -9.78 -9.25
CA VAL A 298 25.03 -8.99 -10.33
C VAL A 298 25.21 -9.68 -11.67
N VAL A 299 24.15 -9.68 -12.48
CA VAL A 299 24.19 -10.16 -13.86
C VAL A 299 23.86 -9.00 -14.82
N GLY A 300 24.71 -8.76 -15.81
CA GLY A 300 24.52 -7.71 -16.81
C GLY A 300 23.48 -8.09 -17.87
N PHE A 301 22.73 -7.09 -18.35
CA PHE A 301 21.78 -7.23 -19.46
C PHE A 301 22.40 -6.96 -20.83
N ARG A 302 23.36 -6.04 -20.89
CA ARG A 302 23.93 -5.48 -22.12
C ARG A 302 25.29 -4.83 -21.83
N ASP A 303 25.97 -4.43 -22.89
CA ASP A 303 27.17 -3.60 -22.80
C ASP A 303 26.91 -2.29 -22.06
N ALA A 304 27.96 -1.74 -21.47
CA ALA A 304 27.86 -0.57 -20.60
C ALA A 304 27.18 0.61 -21.29
N ALA A 305 26.17 1.19 -20.63
CA ALA A 305 25.45 2.33 -21.16
C ALA A 305 26.26 3.63 -20.98
N PRO A 306 26.32 4.51 -22.01
CA PRO A 306 26.97 5.80 -21.87
C PRO A 306 26.16 6.72 -20.94
N ILE A 307 26.85 7.45 -20.09
CA ILE A 307 26.33 8.57 -19.29
C ILE A 307 27.16 9.83 -19.59
N SER A 308 26.60 11.03 -19.39
CA SER A 308 27.36 12.24 -19.69
C SER A 308 28.56 12.40 -18.74
N SER A 309 29.54 13.18 -19.19
CA SER A 309 30.74 13.55 -18.44
C SER A 309 30.61 14.96 -17.86
N THR A 310 29.50 15.27 -17.19
CA THR A 310 29.28 16.58 -16.57
C THR A 310 30.16 16.79 -15.32
N ALA A 311 30.48 18.06 -15.04
CA ALA A 311 31.23 18.46 -13.86
C ALA A 311 30.47 18.18 -12.55
N ASN A 312 29.15 18.33 -12.56
CA ASN A 312 28.29 18.20 -11.37
C ASN A 312 27.24 17.09 -11.52
N ALA A 313 27.17 16.19 -10.55
CA ALA A 313 26.07 15.24 -10.39
C ALA A 313 25.16 15.70 -9.24
N ILE A 314 23.88 15.92 -9.54
CA ILE A 314 22.86 16.33 -8.57
C ILE A 314 21.96 15.14 -8.29
N PHE A 315 21.73 14.79 -7.02
CA PHE A 315 20.80 13.73 -6.62
C PHE A 315 19.61 14.33 -5.86
N LEU A 316 18.39 14.08 -6.36
CA LEU A 316 17.16 14.67 -5.81
C LEU A 316 16.25 13.63 -5.16
N ARG A 317 15.79 13.96 -3.95
CA ARG A 317 14.81 13.17 -3.19
C ARG A 317 13.64 14.03 -2.73
N LEU A 318 12.44 13.70 -3.19
CA LEU A 318 11.18 14.26 -2.69
C LEU A 318 10.56 13.31 -1.66
N ASP A 319 10.23 13.85 -0.49
CA ASP A 319 9.42 13.14 0.50
C ASP A 319 8.04 13.80 0.65
N GLU A 320 7.02 12.95 0.78
CA GLU A 320 5.60 13.29 0.79
C GLU A 320 4.95 12.78 2.08
N GLY A 321 3.99 13.55 2.60
CA GLY A 321 3.23 13.23 3.81
C GLY A 321 2.09 12.23 3.57
N LEU A 322 1.24 12.06 4.57
CA LEU A 322 0.16 11.06 4.55
C LEU A 322 -0.84 11.26 3.40
N ASN A 323 -1.07 12.49 2.96
CA ASN A 323 -2.03 12.81 1.90
C ASN A 323 -1.34 13.10 0.56
N GLY A 324 -0.06 12.75 0.42
CA GLY A 324 0.73 13.02 -0.78
C GLY A 324 1.05 14.50 -0.96
N GLU A 325 1.14 15.26 0.14
CA GLU A 325 1.66 16.62 0.15
C GLU A 325 3.19 16.58 0.26
N PRO A 326 3.93 17.19 -0.69
CA PRO A 326 5.38 17.32 -0.57
C PRO A 326 5.76 18.13 0.66
N TYR A 327 6.65 17.60 1.50
CA TYR A 327 7.14 18.32 2.67
C TYR A 327 8.65 18.56 2.67
N MET A 328 9.40 17.79 1.88
CA MET A 328 10.84 17.94 1.80
C MET A 328 11.37 17.60 0.41
N LEU A 329 12.23 18.47 -0.11
CA LEU A 329 13.07 18.19 -1.27
C LEU A 329 14.52 18.30 -0.84
N GLY A 330 15.27 17.21 -0.91
CA GLY A 330 16.72 17.23 -0.71
C GLY A 330 17.47 17.26 -2.02
N MET A 331 18.57 17.99 -2.00
CA MET A 331 19.47 18.15 -3.14
C MET A 331 20.91 17.89 -2.69
N LEU A 332 21.51 16.83 -3.21
CA LEU A 332 22.93 16.56 -3.04
C LEU A 332 23.66 16.97 -4.32
N ILE A 333 24.60 17.89 -4.23
CA ILE A 333 25.46 18.32 -5.33
C ILE A 333 26.83 17.70 -5.11
N ARG A 334 27.32 16.93 -6.08
CA ARG A 334 28.62 16.27 -6.00
C ARG A 334 29.45 16.57 -7.24
N ASN A 335 30.70 16.96 -7.04
CA ASN A 335 31.72 17.07 -8.08
C ASN A 335 33.01 16.37 -7.59
N LYS A 336 34.14 16.56 -8.30
CA LYS A 336 35.41 15.92 -7.95
C LYS A 336 36.04 16.45 -6.65
N GLU A 337 35.69 17.67 -6.22
CA GLU A 337 36.31 18.39 -5.12
C GLU A 337 35.42 18.46 -3.87
N SER A 338 34.09 18.46 -4.05
CA SER A 338 33.15 18.69 -2.97
C SER A 338 31.85 17.87 -3.09
N GLU A 339 31.21 17.71 -1.93
CA GLU A 339 29.88 17.16 -1.77
C GLU A 339 29.08 18.09 -0.83
N GLU A 340 28.00 18.68 -1.34
CA GLU A 340 27.13 19.60 -0.60
C GLU A 340 25.70 19.06 -0.56
N TYR A 341 25.10 18.96 0.62
CA TYR A 341 23.70 18.59 0.79
C TYR A 341 22.86 19.78 1.25
N LEU A 342 21.76 20.03 0.54
CA LEU A 342 20.84 21.13 0.77
C LEU A 342 19.42 20.60 1.02
N PRO A 343 18.90 20.72 2.26
CA PRO A 343 17.52 20.36 2.56
C PRO A 343 16.56 21.55 2.35
N PHE A 344 15.55 21.38 1.51
CA PHE A 344 14.41 22.29 1.42
C PHE A 344 13.24 21.66 2.19
N VAL A 345 12.89 22.21 3.36
CA VAL A 345 11.85 21.66 4.24
C VAL A 345 10.69 22.64 4.39
N VAL A 346 9.47 22.09 4.48
CA VAL A 346 8.27 22.80 4.92
C VAL A 346 8.27 22.87 6.44
N GLU A 347 8.58 24.05 7.00
CA GLU A 347 8.68 24.27 8.45
C GLU A 347 7.37 24.78 9.09
N GLY A 348 6.31 24.90 8.30
CA GLY A 348 5.01 25.31 8.81
C GLY A 348 3.90 25.19 7.76
N PRO A 349 2.62 25.25 8.20
CA PRO A 349 1.47 25.18 7.31
C PRO A 349 1.56 26.19 6.17
N GLY A 350 1.18 25.78 4.95
CA GLY A 350 1.10 26.66 3.79
C GLY A 350 2.42 27.01 3.10
N GLN A 351 3.58 26.53 3.58
CA GLN A 351 4.88 26.78 2.94
C GLN A 351 5.25 25.82 1.80
N HIS A 352 4.37 24.86 1.47
CA HIS A 352 4.60 23.83 0.44
C HIS A 352 4.97 24.41 -0.93
N HIS A 353 4.45 25.60 -1.28
CA HIS A 353 4.75 26.27 -2.55
C HIS A 353 6.21 26.74 -2.67
N LYS A 354 6.96 26.81 -1.56
CA LYS A 354 8.34 27.34 -1.56
C LYS A 354 9.42 26.31 -1.92
N LEU A 355 9.09 25.01 -1.96
CA LEU A 355 10.09 23.97 -2.26
C LEU A 355 10.67 24.13 -3.66
N LEU A 356 9.80 24.23 -4.67
CA LEU A 356 10.19 24.33 -6.07
C LEU A 356 10.97 25.63 -6.36
N SER A 357 10.50 26.78 -5.87
CA SER A 357 11.16 28.06 -6.11
C SER A 357 12.55 28.15 -5.46
N LYS A 358 12.73 27.62 -4.24
CA LYS A 358 14.05 27.53 -3.60
C LYS A 358 15.01 26.63 -4.38
N PHE A 359 14.52 25.48 -4.86
CA PHE A 359 15.30 24.58 -5.71
C PHE A 359 15.72 25.25 -7.02
N LEU A 360 14.78 25.85 -7.75
CA LEU A 360 15.06 26.52 -9.01
C LEU A 360 16.03 27.69 -8.84
N LEU A 361 15.93 28.43 -7.73
CA LEU A 361 16.88 29.50 -7.41
C LEU A 361 18.29 28.93 -7.23
N ARG A 362 18.46 27.86 -6.45
CA ARG A 362 19.77 27.22 -6.25
C ARG A 362 20.32 26.62 -7.54
N LEU A 363 19.47 26.01 -8.37
CA LEU A 363 19.87 25.36 -9.62
C LEU A 363 20.47 26.35 -10.63
N LYS A 364 20.02 27.61 -10.63
CA LYS A 364 20.55 28.67 -11.52
C LYS A 364 22.04 28.94 -11.31
N ASP A 365 22.56 28.68 -10.11
CA ASP A 365 23.97 28.93 -9.76
C ASP A 365 24.88 27.74 -10.11
N ILE A 366 24.36 26.70 -10.76
CA ILE A 366 25.10 25.49 -11.10
C ILE A 366 25.10 25.34 -12.62
N SER A 367 26.29 25.29 -13.22
CA SER A 367 26.49 24.98 -14.62
C SER A 367 26.98 23.54 -14.80
N ASP A 368 26.79 23.00 -16.01
CA ASP A 368 27.28 21.68 -16.42
C ASP A 368 26.95 20.56 -15.42
N PHE A 369 25.66 20.21 -15.34
CA PHE A 369 25.14 19.25 -14.39
C PHE A 369 24.24 18.19 -15.02
N GLU A 370 24.14 17.04 -14.36
CA GLU A 370 23.06 16.08 -14.53
C GLU A 370 22.29 15.92 -13.23
N ILE A 371 20.99 15.69 -13.33
CA ILE A 371 20.13 15.46 -12.17
C ILE A 371 19.62 14.03 -12.18
N TYR A 372 19.91 13.29 -11.11
CA TYR A 372 19.50 11.92 -10.89
C TYR A 372 18.38 11.84 -9.85
N TYR A 373 17.44 10.92 -10.08
CA TYR A 373 16.43 10.54 -9.09
C TYR A 373 16.17 9.03 -9.12
N TRP A 374 15.53 8.54 -8.06
CA TRP A 374 15.10 7.15 -7.94
C TRP A 374 13.59 7.09 -7.79
N GLY A 375 12.89 6.59 -8.81
CA GLY A 375 11.43 6.55 -8.81
C GLY A 375 10.85 5.89 -10.06
N SER A 376 9.53 5.99 -10.19
CA SER A 376 8.82 5.50 -11.37
C SER A 376 9.02 6.43 -12.56
N ASP A 377 9.10 5.86 -13.77
CA ASP A 377 9.20 6.66 -15.00
C ASP A 377 7.96 7.57 -15.17
N GLY A 378 8.19 8.77 -15.69
CA GLY A 378 7.13 9.76 -15.97
C GLY A 378 6.73 10.64 -14.78
N GLU A 379 7.14 10.32 -13.54
CA GLU A 379 6.89 11.13 -12.35
C GLU A 379 8.19 11.53 -11.66
N THR A 380 8.76 12.67 -12.06
CA THR A 380 9.96 13.22 -11.42
C THR A 380 9.60 13.98 -10.13
N PRO A 381 10.56 14.16 -9.20
CA PRO A 381 10.41 15.08 -8.08
C PRO A 381 9.87 16.46 -8.47
N ILE A 382 10.31 16.98 -9.63
CA ILE A 382 9.95 18.32 -10.10
C ILE A 382 8.55 18.33 -10.70
N THR A 383 8.18 17.34 -11.53
CA THR A 383 6.82 17.31 -12.11
C THR A 383 5.76 17.14 -11.02
N LYS A 384 6.04 16.36 -9.96
CA LYS A 384 5.16 16.26 -8.79
C LYS A 384 4.99 17.58 -8.05
N LEU A 385 6.07 18.35 -7.87
CA LEU A 385 6.00 19.66 -7.23
C LEU A 385 5.25 20.68 -8.10
N ALA A 386 5.56 20.73 -9.39
CA ALA A 386 4.93 21.57 -10.40
C ALA A 386 3.40 21.37 -10.45
N GLN A 387 2.95 20.10 -10.53
CA GLN A 387 1.53 19.76 -10.53
C GLN A 387 0.77 20.21 -9.27
N LYS A 388 1.45 20.29 -8.11
CA LYS A 388 0.84 20.75 -6.86
C LYS A 388 0.77 22.28 -6.74
N GLN A 389 1.51 22.98 -7.58
CA GLN A 389 1.59 24.45 -7.62
C GLN A 389 0.86 25.04 -8.82
N ASP A 390 0.16 24.21 -9.60
CA ASP A 390 -0.50 24.58 -10.86
C ASP A 390 0.46 25.23 -11.88
N ASP A 391 1.76 24.86 -11.82
CA ASP A 391 2.82 25.40 -12.69
C ASP A 391 3.46 24.25 -13.51
N THR A 392 2.72 23.75 -14.49
CA THR A 392 3.10 22.56 -15.29
C THR A 392 4.13 22.84 -16.38
N ASP A 393 4.46 24.11 -16.63
CA ASP A 393 5.38 24.52 -17.68
C ASP A 393 6.86 24.32 -17.28
N ILE A 394 7.13 24.14 -15.99
CA ILE A 394 8.48 23.87 -15.48
C ILE A 394 8.92 22.45 -15.87
N GLN A 395 9.87 22.38 -16.80
CA GLN A 395 10.52 21.15 -17.20
C GLN A 395 12.02 21.21 -16.87
N VAL A 396 12.47 20.31 -16.01
CA VAL A 396 13.88 20.14 -15.67
C VAL A 396 14.30 18.74 -16.12
N PRO A 397 15.25 18.60 -17.06
CA PRO A 397 15.74 17.29 -17.49
C PRO A 397 16.35 16.51 -16.32
N MET A 398 15.91 15.27 -16.15
CA MET A 398 16.36 14.39 -15.07
C MET A 398 16.53 12.96 -15.56
N ILE A 399 17.53 12.27 -15.04
CA ILE A 399 17.86 10.87 -15.32
C ILE A 399 17.24 10.00 -14.21
N ASN A 400 16.39 9.06 -14.61
CA ASN A 400 15.91 8.04 -13.68
C ASN A 400 17.02 7.00 -13.46
N LEU A 401 17.73 7.11 -12.35
CA LEU A 401 18.82 6.20 -12.00
C LEU A 401 18.30 4.76 -11.78
N GLN A 402 17.07 4.61 -11.28
CA GLN A 402 16.48 3.29 -11.10
C GLN A 402 16.27 2.60 -12.46
N SER A 403 15.70 3.30 -13.44
CA SER A 403 15.49 2.76 -14.79
C SER A 403 16.80 2.53 -15.53
N LEU A 404 17.78 3.42 -15.36
CA LEU A 404 19.12 3.25 -15.91
C LEU A 404 19.80 1.98 -15.36
N ALA A 405 19.78 1.80 -14.04
CA ALA A 405 20.36 0.64 -13.38
C ALA A 405 19.64 -0.66 -13.77
N ASN A 406 18.31 -0.68 -13.68
CA ASN A 406 17.50 -1.86 -14.01
C ASN A 406 17.50 -2.21 -15.50
N GLY A 407 17.85 -1.27 -16.38
CA GLY A 407 18.07 -1.53 -17.79
C GLY A 407 19.47 -2.06 -18.11
N THR A 408 20.37 -2.10 -17.13
CA THR A 408 21.79 -2.43 -17.35
C THR A 408 22.21 -3.68 -16.59
N VAL A 409 21.73 -3.84 -15.35
CA VAL A 409 22.05 -4.97 -14.49
C VAL A 409 20.83 -5.49 -13.73
N ALA A 410 20.85 -6.77 -13.39
CA ALA A 410 20.00 -7.33 -12.36
C ALA A 410 20.78 -7.47 -11.06
N PHE A 411 20.37 -6.71 -10.04
CA PHE A 411 20.89 -6.91 -8.68
C PHE A 411 20.32 -8.19 -8.04
N PRO A 412 21.06 -8.87 -7.16
CA PRO A 412 20.60 -10.06 -6.45
C PRO A 412 19.71 -9.69 -5.24
N THR A 413 18.80 -8.74 -5.43
CA THR A 413 17.83 -8.28 -4.43
C THR A 413 16.41 -8.68 -4.85
N TYR A 414 15.55 -9.09 -3.91
CA TYR A 414 14.16 -9.49 -4.26
C TYR A 414 13.30 -8.31 -4.74
N ARG A 415 13.70 -7.07 -4.45
CA ARG A 415 13.07 -5.85 -4.96
C ARG A 415 14.14 -4.83 -5.34
N ASP A 416 13.89 -4.10 -6.41
CA ASP A 416 14.79 -3.04 -6.89
C ASP A 416 14.47 -1.70 -6.20
N ARG A 417 14.28 -1.71 -4.88
CA ARG A 417 14.08 -0.50 -4.07
C ARG A 417 15.43 0.12 -3.73
N LEU A 418 15.48 1.46 -3.62
CA LEU A 418 16.70 2.21 -3.31
C LEU A 418 17.45 1.63 -2.11
N LYS A 419 16.76 1.41 -0.98
CA LYS A 419 17.36 0.85 0.24
C LYS A 419 18.07 -0.49 -0.01
N LEU A 420 17.35 -1.48 -0.54
CA LEU A 420 17.91 -2.82 -0.77
C LEU A 420 19.08 -2.82 -1.75
N VAL A 421 18.97 -2.07 -2.86
CA VAL A 421 20.05 -1.98 -3.84
C VAL A 421 21.25 -1.24 -3.26
N SER A 422 21.02 -0.15 -2.54
CA SER A 422 22.09 0.63 -1.90
C SER A 422 22.85 -0.19 -0.84
N GLU A 423 22.13 -0.95 0.00
CA GLU A 423 22.72 -1.82 1.00
C GLU A 423 23.56 -2.92 0.34
N TRP A 424 23.06 -3.50 -0.75
CA TRP A 424 23.80 -4.52 -1.50
C TRP A 424 25.11 -3.97 -2.11
N VAL A 425 25.11 -2.74 -2.64
CA VAL A 425 26.36 -2.10 -3.12
C VAL A 425 27.27 -1.59 -1.99
N GLY A 426 26.87 -1.78 -0.71
CA GLY A 426 27.68 -1.49 0.47
C GLY A 426 27.40 -0.14 1.14
N PHE A 427 26.33 0.56 0.76
CA PHE A 427 25.90 1.78 1.44
C PHE A 427 25.34 1.47 2.83
N LYS A 428 25.68 2.29 3.83
CA LYS A 428 25.21 2.15 5.21
C LYS A 428 24.28 3.31 5.54
N TRP A 429 23.03 3.00 5.83
CA TRP A 429 22.05 3.96 6.31
C TRP A 429 22.39 4.39 7.74
N SER A 430 22.14 5.66 8.06
CA SER A 430 22.29 6.19 9.42
C SER A 430 21.31 5.52 10.39
N ASP A 431 20.17 5.04 9.87
CA ASP A 431 19.18 4.25 10.58
C ASP A 431 18.93 2.94 9.83
N ALA A 432 19.27 1.80 10.46
CA ALA A 432 19.07 0.48 9.87
C ALA A 432 17.58 0.17 9.61
N ASP A 433 16.68 0.76 10.41
CA ASP A 433 15.23 0.62 10.30
C ASP A 433 14.61 1.76 9.49
N ALA A 434 15.42 2.48 8.69
CA ALA A 434 14.96 3.56 7.84
C ALA A 434 13.89 3.07 6.86
N GLU A 435 12.67 3.62 6.99
CA GLU A 435 11.56 3.36 6.08
C GLU A 435 10.70 4.61 5.89
N TRP A 436 9.99 4.67 4.77
CA TRP A 436 9.11 5.79 4.43
C TRP A 436 8.09 6.10 5.54
N GLY A 437 7.46 5.06 6.12
CA GLY A 437 6.46 5.24 7.18
C GLY A 437 7.02 5.95 8.43
N LYS A 438 8.28 5.68 8.77
CA LYS A 438 8.98 6.35 9.88
C LYS A 438 9.29 7.81 9.54
N GLY A 439 9.68 8.11 8.31
CA GLY A 439 9.84 9.49 7.82
C GLY A 439 8.56 10.31 7.93
N VAL A 440 7.44 9.77 7.44
CA VAL A 440 6.11 10.40 7.53
C VAL A 440 5.69 10.62 8.98
N LEU A 441 5.94 9.66 9.85
CA LEU A 441 5.68 9.79 11.28
C LEU A 441 6.46 10.94 11.92
N MET A 442 7.77 11.03 11.66
CA MET A 442 8.61 12.07 12.24
C MET A 442 8.19 13.45 11.72
N TYR A 443 7.88 13.58 10.42
CA TYR A 443 7.34 14.82 9.88
C TYR A 443 5.98 15.19 10.51
N THR A 444 5.08 14.22 10.68
CA THR A 444 3.77 14.45 11.31
C THR A 444 3.94 14.94 12.75
N ARG A 445 4.88 14.37 13.50
CA ARG A 445 5.20 14.82 14.87
C ARG A 445 5.83 16.21 14.92
N TYR A 446 6.66 16.54 13.93
CA TYR A 446 7.31 17.84 13.81
C TYR A 446 6.31 18.95 13.47
N ILE A 447 5.42 18.74 12.49
CA ILE A 447 4.47 19.77 12.08
C ILE A 447 3.39 20.04 13.14
N GLN A 448 3.12 19.07 14.01
CA GLN A 448 2.26 19.25 15.19
C GLN A 448 2.92 20.09 16.29
N ASP A 449 4.25 20.08 16.36
CA ASP A 449 5.04 20.74 17.40
C ASP A 449 6.46 20.98 16.88
N VAL A 450 6.67 22.17 16.31
CA VAL A 450 7.93 22.56 15.64
C VAL A 450 9.12 22.66 16.60
N THR A 451 8.88 22.60 17.91
CA THR A 451 9.95 22.55 18.92
C THR A 451 10.67 21.19 18.95
N ARG A 452 10.07 20.15 18.34
CA ARG A 452 10.64 18.79 18.24
C ARG A 452 11.72 18.69 17.17
N ARG A 453 12.82 19.42 17.35
CA ARG A 453 13.95 19.47 16.41
C ARG A 453 14.51 18.10 16.06
N ALA A 454 14.55 17.15 17.00
CA ALA A 454 14.98 15.78 16.73
C ALA A 454 14.15 15.07 15.63
N CYS A 455 12.85 15.41 15.47
CA CYS A 455 12.03 14.88 14.38
C CYS A 455 12.43 15.48 13.03
N LEU A 456 12.77 16.78 13.00
CA LEU A 456 13.30 17.44 11.80
C LEU A 456 14.68 16.88 11.43
N ASP A 457 15.58 16.76 12.40
CA ASP A 457 16.93 16.25 12.18
C ASP A 457 16.90 14.83 11.61
N TYR A 458 15.95 14.01 12.09
CA TYR A 458 15.72 12.67 11.53
C TYR A 458 15.28 12.71 10.07
N ILE A 459 14.24 13.49 9.72
CA ILE A 459 13.75 13.51 8.32
C ILE A 459 14.81 14.09 7.38
N VAL A 460 15.61 15.06 7.85
CA VAL A 460 16.73 15.61 7.09
C VAL A 460 17.81 14.56 6.85
N THR A 461 18.16 13.79 7.89
CA THR A 461 19.15 12.71 7.79
C THR A 461 18.68 11.60 6.85
N TYR A 462 17.45 11.13 7.00
CA TYR A 462 16.87 10.09 6.15
C TYR A 462 16.83 10.50 4.67
N ASN A 463 16.46 11.76 4.40
CA ASN A 463 16.42 12.30 3.05
C ASN A 463 17.85 12.44 2.46
N ARG A 464 18.82 12.92 3.26
CA ARG A 464 20.24 12.97 2.89
C ARG A 464 20.78 11.59 2.53
N ASP A 465 20.52 10.59 3.37
CA ASP A 465 20.94 9.21 3.12
C ASP A 465 20.36 8.66 1.82
N SER A 466 19.12 9.02 1.48
CA SER A 466 18.52 8.64 0.21
C SER A 466 19.28 9.24 -0.99
N CYS A 467 19.74 10.50 -0.89
CA CYS A 467 20.57 11.10 -1.94
C CYS A 467 21.94 10.42 -2.05
N LEU A 468 22.58 10.13 -0.92
CA LEU A 468 23.88 9.44 -0.88
C LEU A 468 23.79 8.00 -1.37
N ALA A 469 22.69 7.30 -1.07
CA ALA A 469 22.42 5.95 -1.56
C ALA A 469 22.34 5.91 -3.09
N MET A 470 21.69 6.89 -3.72
CA MET A 470 21.68 7.00 -5.18
C MET A 470 23.09 7.23 -5.72
N ALA A 471 23.85 8.12 -5.09
CA ALA A 471 25.22 8.40 -5.50
C ALA A 471 26.13 7.16 -5.39
N ALA A 472 26.01 6.39 -4.30
CA ALA A 472 26.73 5.13 -4.12
C ALA A 472 26.40 4.09 -5.20
N ILE A 473 25.13 4.00 -5.63
CA ILE A 473 24.73 3.09 -6.72
C ILE A 473 25.34 3.55 -8.05
N LEU A 474 25.31 4.84 -8.35
CA LEU A 474 25.93 5.38 -9.57
C LEU A 474 27.45 5.11 -9.59
N ASP A 475 28.14 5.39 -8.49
CA ASP A 475 29.57 5.14 -8.33
C ASP A 475 29.89 3.64 -8.53
N TRP A 476 29.08 2.77 -7.94
CA TRP A 476 29.24 1.32 -8.07
C TRP A 476 29.09 0.86 -9.52
N LEU A 477 28.06 1.35 -10.23
CA LEU A 477 27.81 1.00 -11.63
C LEU A 477 28.95 1.46 -12.56
N ILE A 478 29.51 2.65 -12.31
CA ILE A 478 30.65 3.17 -13.07
C ILE A 478 31.91 2.35 -12.77
N LYS A 479 32.20 2.12 -11.49
CA LYS A 479 33.40 1.38 -11.03
C LYS A 479 33.48 -0.02 -11.62
N HIS A 480 32.34 -0.69 -11.77
CA HIS A 480 32.28 -2.06 -12.31
C HIS A 480 32.04 -2.11 -13.83
N GLY A 481 32.09 -0.96 -14.51
CA GLY A 481 32.03 -0.89 -15.96
C GLY A 481 30.64 -1.14 -16.55
N TYR A 482 29.57 -1.03 -15.77
CA TYR A 482 28.19 -1.12 -16.27
C TYR A 482 27.70 0.21 -16.82
N LEU A 483 28.26 1.33 -16.35
CA LEU A 483 28.06 2.66 -16.93
C LEU A 483 29.42 3.24 -17.31
N ARG A 484 29.49 3.90 -18.47
CA ARG A 484 30.70 4.58 -18.94
C ARG A 484 30.43 6.06 -19.12
N ARG A 485 31.23 6.89 -18.45
CA ARG A 485 31.26 8.34 -18.73
C ARG A 485 31.77 8.53 -20.15
N ALA A 486 30.97 9.22 -20.96
CA ALA A 486 31.21 9.45 -22.39
C ALA A 486 32.45 10.32 -22.64
#